data_AF-A0A7C3SIK6-F1
#
_entry.id   AF-A0A7C3SIK6-F1
#
_cell.length_a   1.000
_cell.length_b   1.000
_cell.length_c   1.000
_cell.angle_alpha   90.00
_cell.angle_beta   90.00
_cell.angle_gamma   90.00
#
_symmetry.space_group_name_H-M   'P 1'
#
loop_
_entity.id
_entity.type
_entity.pdbx_description
1 polymer ?
#
loop_
_entity_poly.entity_id
_entity_poly.type
_entity_poly.pdbx_seq_one_letter_code
_entity_poly.pdbx_strand_id
1 'polypeptide(L)'
;MQGHGWIGLAIAGIFVLSFVGRGQWLWDEEVVFSPGDWQAERPCQLAPPSPACLSKPPGRIVSLAPSITETLFALGLGDRVVGVSRFCDWPPEVRSIPQVGGLFDPNLEKIVR
;
A
#
# COMPACT_ATOMS: atom_id res chain seq x y z
N MET A 1 17.71 -39.75 48.21
CA MET A 1 17.01 -41.06 48.14
C MET A 1 15.81 -40.84 47.22
N GLN A 2 15.98 -41.03 45.89
CA GLN A 2 15.41 -42.11 45.05
C GLN A 2 13.88 -42.27 45.18
N GLY A 3 13.03 -42.31 44.14
CA GLY A 3 13.19 -42.49 42.67
C GLY A 3 11.98 -41.90 41.90
N HIS A 4 12.11 -41.45 40.66
CA HIS A 4 12.11 -42.21 39.38
C HIS A 4 10.82 -43.01 39.10
N GLY A 5 9.90 -42.39 38.36
CA GLY A 5 8.89 -43.05 37.51
C GLY A 5 9.17 -42.69 36.06
N TRP A 6 9.57 -43.69 35.28
CA TRP A 6 10.02 -43.62 33.89
C TRP A 6 8.92 -44.07 32.92
N ILE A 7 9.06 -43.66 31.64
CA ILE A 7 8.66 -44.33 30.39
C ILE A 7 7.31 -43.98 29.73
N GLY A 8 7.44 -43.47 28.50
CA GLY A 8 6.48 -43.47 27.39
C GLY A 8 6.63 -42.17 26.60
N LEU A 9 7.13 -42.08 25.37
CA LEU A 9 7.36 -43.05 24.31
C LEU A 9 8.33 -42.36 23.32
N ALA A 10 9.41 -43.01 22.92
CA ALA A 10 10.25 -42.55 21.82
C ALA A 10 9.69 -43.08 20.49
N ILE A 11 9.46 -42.23 19.49
CA ILE A 11 9.58 -42.63 18.08
C ILE A 11 10.39 -41.57 17.34
N ALA A 12 11.46 -42.07 16.75
CA ALA A 12 12.48 -41.37 16.00
C ALA A 12 11.92 -40.66 14.77
N GLY A 13 12.08 -39.34 14.74
CA GLY A 13 12.35 -38.59 13.52
C GLY A 13 13.81 -38.14 13.59
N ILE A 14 14.61 -38.51 12.60
CA ILE A 14 16.01 -38.11 12.47
C ILE A 14 16.09 -36.57 12.50
N PHE A 15 16.41 -36.04 13.67
CA PHE A 15 16.64 -34.63 13.93
C PHE A 15 18.05 -34.31 13.45
N VAL A 16 18.20 -33.85 12.21
CA VAL A 16 19.43 -33.15 11.81
C VAL A 16 19.39 -31.78 12.49
N LEU A 17 19.83 -31.76 13.75
CA LEU A 17 20.05 -30.58 14.57
C LEU A 17 21.32 -29.88 14.10
N SER A 18 21.23 -29.08 13.04
CA SER A 18 22.24 -28.05 12.79
C SER A 18 21.94 -26.85 13.68
N PHE A 19 22.51 -26.88 14.89
CA PHE A 19 22.49 -25.79 15.85
C PHE A 19 23.55 -24.75 15.45
N VAL A 20 23.13 -23.62 14.88
CA VAL A 20 23.97 -22.42 14.81
C VAL A 20 23.54 -21.49 15.94
N GLY A 21 24.49 -21.24 16.85
CA GLY A 21 24.23 -20.70 18.18
C GLY A 21 23.48 -19.38 18.24
N ARG A 22 22.72 -19.23 19.34
CA ARG A 22 21.87 -18.10 19.79
C ARG A 22 20.37 -18.22 19.55
N GLY A 23 19.80 -19.41 19.76
CA GLY A 23 18.42 -19.55 20.26
C GLY A 23 17.31 -18.90 19.45
N GLN A 24 17.53 -18.63 18.17
CA GLN A 24 16.55 -18.02 17.27
C GLN A 24 16.23 -19.00 16.16
N TRP A 25 15.00 -19.47 16.14
CA TRP A 25 14.42 -20.22 15.03
C TRP A 25 13.81 -19.19 14.06
N LEU A 26 14.34 -19.07 12.86
CA LEU A 26 13.76 -18.24 11.80
C LEU A 26 13.06 -19.15 10.80
N TRP A 27 11.73 -19.19 10.91
CA TRP A 27 10.84 -19.71 9.89
C TRP A 27 10.47 -18.52 9.01
N ASP A 28 10.97 -18.46 7.77
CA ASP A 28 10.50 -17.47 6.79
C ASP A 28 9.32 -18.10 6.02
N GLU A 29 8.14 -18.07 6.64
CA GLU A 29 6.84 -18.39 6.00
C GLU A 29 5.77 -17.31 6.28
N GLU A 30 6.18 -16.04 6.44
CA GLU A 30 5.24 -14.90 6.43
C GLU A 30 5.67 -13.84 5.41
N VAL A 31 5.27 -14.04 4.14
CA VAL A 31 4.72 -12.90 3.37
C VAL A 31 3.21 -12.88 3.65
N VAL A 32 2.88 -12.74 4.92
CA VAL A 32 1.55 -12.31 5.34
C VAL A 32 1.59 -10.80 5.22
N PHE A 33 0.68 -10.25 4.41
CA PHE A 33 0.37 -8.82 4.40
C PHE A 33 0.23 -8.33 5.85
N SER A 34 1.27 -7.72 6.42
CA SER A 34 1.18 -7.14 7.75
C SER A 34 0.31 -5.88 7.63
N PRO A 35 -0.77 -5.73 8.41
CA PRO A 35 -1.52 -4.47 8.50
C PRO A 35 -0.62 -3.39 9.12
N GLY A 36 0.26 -2.80 8.30
CA GLY A 36 1.31 -1.88 8.76
C GLY A 36 2.44 -1.69 7.75
N ASP A 37 2.63 -2.60 6.79
CA ASP A 37 3.65 -2.47 5.74
C ASP A 37 3.20 -1.63 4.53
N TRP A 38 1.98 -1.07 4.58
CA TRP A 38 1.58 0.02 3.71
C TRP A 38 2.42 1.23 4.06
N GLN A 39 3.54 1.41 3.36
CA GLN A 39 4.53 2.47 3.59
C GLN A 39 4.01 3.88 3.27
N ALA A 40 2.90 4.28 3.88
CA ALA A 40 2.44 5.66 3.95
C ALA A 40 3.45 6.55 4.71
N GLU A 41 4.42 5.95 5.42
CA GLU A 41 5.38 6.64 6.29
C GLU A 41 6.84 6.63 5.83
N ARG A 42 7.17 6.30 4.57
CA ARG A 42 8.51 6.61 4.03
C ARG A 42 8.47 7.86 3.14
N PRO A 43 8.29 9.08 3.70
CA PRO A 43 8.41 10.27 2.88
C PRO A 43 9.87 10.42 2.46
N CYS A 44 10.13 10.25 1.18
CA CYS A 44 11.24 10.88 0.48
C CYS A 44 12.67 10.54 0.86
N GLN A 45 12.89 9.37 1.48
CA GLN A 45 14.24 8.91 1.81
C GLN A 45 14.90 8.09 0.70
N LEU A 46 14.23 7.89 -0.44
CA LEU A 46 14.75 7.12 -1.57
C LEU A 46 15.16 8.08 -2.70
N ALA A 47 16.43 8.51 -2.70
CA ALA A 47 17.17 9.22 -3.76
C ALA A 47 17.12 10.79 -3.78
N PRO A 48 18.21 11.48 -4.22
CA PRO A 48 18.42 12.95 -4.18
C PRO A 48 17.35 13.74 -4.97
N PRO A 49 17.24 15.09 -4.84
CA PRO A 49 15.97 15.82 -4.86
C PRO A 49 15.19 15.60 -6.16
N SER A 50 14.40 14.54 -6.18
CA SER A 50 13.46 14.31 -7.26
C SER A 50 12.26 15.21 -6.98
N PRO A 51 11.73 15.92 -7.99
CA PRO A 51 10.49 16.68 -7.84
C PRO A 51 9.29 15.78 -7.46
N ALA A 52 9.46 14.46 -7.49
CA ALA A 52 8.50 13.46 -7.03
C ALA A 52 8.28 13.48 -5.51
N CYS A 53 9.14 14.17 -4.77
CA CYS A 53 9.12 14.14 -3.33
C CYS A 53 8.34 15.28 -2.69
N LEU A 54 7.06 15.00 -2.41
CA LEU A 54 6.17 15.91 -1.71
C LEU A 54 6.36 15.77 -0.19
N SER A 55 6.69 16.89 0.47
CA SER A 55 6.80 16.94 1.94
C SER A 55 5.45 16.83 2.66
N LYS A 56 4.34 16.96 1.92
CA LYS A 56 2.97 16.86 2.40
C LYS A 56 2.11 16.14 1.35
N PRO A 57 1.03 15.45 1.76
CA PRO A 57 0.08 14.90 0.81
C PRO A 57 -0.43 15.96 -0.18
N PRO A 58 -0.71 15.58 -1.45
CA PRO A 58 -1.21 16.51 -2.44
C PRO A 58 -2.57 17.10 -2.04
N GLY A 59 -2.71 18.42 -2.20
CA GLY A 59 -3.95 19.16 -1.88
C GLY A 59 -4.89 19.34 -3.08
N ARG A 60 -4.41 19.10 -4.30
CA ARG A 60 -5.19 19.16 -5.55
C ARG A 60 -4.88 17.92 -6.38
N ILE A 61 -5.91 17.17 -6.74
CA ILE A 61 -5.79 15.92 -7.50
C ILE A 61 -6.57 16.05 -8.80
N VAL A 62 -5.94 15.66 -9.90
CA VAL A 62 -6.58 15.50 -11.21
C VAL A 62 -6.58 14.02 -11.55
N SER A 63 -7.76 13.44 -11.77
CA SER A 63 -7.91 12.01 -12.10
C SER A 63 -8.34 11.83 -13.56
N LEU A 64 -7.53 11.14 -14.35
CA LEU A 64 -7.79 10.91 -15.77
C LEU A 64 -8.45 9.56 -16.09
N ALA A 65 -8.70 8.73 -15.07
CA ALA A 65 -9.28 7.40 -15.21
C ALA A 65 -10.48 7.21 -14.27
N PRO A 66 -11.62 6.65 -14.73
CA PRO A 66 -12.80 6.42 -13.90
C PRO A 66 -12.51 5.60 -12.65
N SER A 67 -11.78 4.49 -12.78
CA SER A 67 -11.42 3.61 -11.65
C SER A 67 -10.64 4.32 -10.55
N ILE A 68 -9.75 5.25 -10.91
CA ILE A 68 -8.98 6.04 -9.95
C ILE A 68 -9.89 7.05 -9.26
N THR A 69 -10.77 7.72 -10.01
CA THR A 69 -11.74 8.66 -9.46
C THR A 69 -12.64 7.96 -8.44
N GLU A 70 -13.21 6.82 -8.78
CA GLU A 70 -14.04 6.03 -7.86
C GLU A 70 -13.29 5.62 -6.60
N THR A 71 -12.04 5.18 -6.75
CA THR A 71 -11.18 4.82 -5.61
C THR A 71 -10.93 6.02 -4.69
N LEU A 72 -10.65 7.20 -5.24
CA LEU A 72 -10.44 8.42 -4.45
C LEU A 72 -11.68 8.82 -3.65
N PHE A 73 -12.86 8.70 -4.25
CA PHE A 73 -14.12 8.95 -3.55
C PHE A 73 -14.40 7.91 -2.48
N ALA A 74 -14.14 6.62 -2.76
CA ALA A 74 -14.28 5.54 -1.77
C ALA A 74 -13.34 5.72 -0.57
N LEU A 75 -12.16 6.34 -0.77
CA LEU A 75 -11.22 6.68 0.28
C LEU A 75 -11.54 7.99 1.02
N GLY A 76 -12.65 8.66 0.69
CA GLY A 76 -13.01 9.95 1.30
C GLY A 76 -12.11 11.11 0.87
N LEU A 77 -11.38 10.97 -0.25
CA LEU A 77 -10.50 12.00 -0.81
C LEU A 77 -11.16 12.82 -1.92
N GLY A 78 -12.47 12.64 -2.15
CA GLY A 78 -13.24 13.32 -3.19
C GLY A 78 -13.11 14.84 -3.15
N ASP A 79 -13.06 15.44 -1.95
CA ASP A 79 -12.92 16.89 -1.76
C ASP A 79 -11.60 17.47 -2.32
N ARG A 80 -10.59 16.62 -2.55
CA ARG A 80 -9.31 17.02 -3.12
C ARG A 80 -9.27 16.89 -4.65
N VAL A 81 -10.31 16.30 -5.25
CA VAL A 81 -10.40 16.11 -6.69
C VAL A 81 -10.90 17.40 -7.34
N VAL A 82 -10.02 18.06 -8.10
CA VAL A 82 -10.31 19.35 -8.75
C VAL A 82 -10.50 19.25 -10.25
N GLY A 83 -10.24 18.06 -10.83
CA GLY A 83 -10.41 17.82 -12.25
C GLY A 83 -10.57 16.33 -12.52
N VAL A 84 -11.47 16.00 -13.44
CA VAL A 84 -11.75 14.61 -13.83
C VAL A 84 -11.73 14.43 -15.34
N SER A 85 -11.50 13.21 -15.79
CA SER A 85 -11.70 12.85 -17.19
C SER A 85 -13.18 12.94 -17.58
N ARG A 86 -13.45 13.23 -18.85
CA ARG A 86 -14.81 13.24 -19.44
C ARG A 86 -15.57 11.93 -19.28
N PHE A 87 -14.85 10.84 -19.01
CA PHE A 87 -15.42 9.51 -18.79
C PHE A 87 -15.74 9.22 -17.32
N CYS A 88 -15.42 10.12 -16.39
CA CYS A 88 -15.76 9.94 -14.98
C CYS A 88 -17.17 10.47 -14.72
N ASP A 89 -18.11 9.58 -14.41
CA ASP A 89 -19.52 9.91 -14.22
C ASP A 89 -20.10 9.38 -12.89
N TRP A 90 -19.30 8.65 -12.13
CA TRP A 90 -19.61 8.07 -10.82
C TRP A 90 -18.50 8.37 -9.79
N PRO A 91 -18.86 8.66 -8.52
CA PRO A 91 -20.21 8.86 -8.00
C PRO A 91 -20.87 10.17 -8.50
N PRO A 92 -22.18 10.41 -8.31
CA PRO A 92 -22.91 11.51 -8.95
C PRO A 92 -22.31 12.90 -8.69
N GLU A 93 -21.63 13.07 -7.55
CA GLU A 93 -20.91 14.28 -7.14
C GLU A 93 -19.81 14.65 -8.14
N VAL A 94 -19.19 13.67 -8.81
CA VAL A 94 -18.14 13.88 -9.82
C VAL A 94 -18.61 14.74 -10.99
N ARG A 95 -19.91 14.71 -11.30
CA ARG A 95 -20.48 15.49 -12.40
C ARG A 95 -20.40 17.00 -12.18
N SER A 96 -20.19 17.43 -10.93
CA SER A 96 -19.96 18.83 -10.59
C SER A 96 -18.51 19.28 -10.78
N ILE A 97 -17.57 18.33 -10.93
CA ILE A 97 -16.14 18.60 -11.05
C ILE A 97 -15.78 18.93 -12.51
N PRO A 98 -14.89 19.92 -12.76
CA PRO A 98 -14.47 20.26 -14.11
C PRO A 98 -13.88 19.08 -14.89
N GLN A 99 -14.35 18.89 -16.12
CA GLN A 99 -13.77 17.92 -17.04
C GLN A 99 -12.52 18.48 -17.74
N VAL A 100 -11.42 17.74 -17.63
CA VAL A 100 -10.08 18.13 -18.12
C VAL A 100 -9.61 17.31 -19.33
N GLY A 101 -10.53 16.74 -20.11
CA GLY A 101 -10.21 15.92 -21.29
C GLY A 101 -10.28 14.43 -21.00
N GLY A 102 -9.51 13.62 -21.73
CA GLY A 102 -9.43 12.17 -21.52
C GLY A 102 -8.01 11.72 -21.17
N LEU A 103 -7.83 10.42 -20.97
CA LEU A 103 -6.52 9.83 -20.63
C LEU A 103 -5.46 10.07 -21.71
N PHE A 104 -5.85 10.01 -22.98
CA PHE A 104 -4.95 10.19 -24.13
C PHE A 104 -4.97 11.62 -24.71
N ASP A 105 -5.90 12.45 -24.27
CA ASP A 105 -6.09 13.83 -24.71
C ASP A 105 -6.42 14.75 -23.53
N PRO A 106 -5.49 14.91 -22.56
CA PRO A 106 -5.67 15.84 -21.46
C PRO A 106 -5.60 17.29 -21.94
N ASN A 107 -6.51 18.12 -21.44
CA ASN A 107 -6.48 19.57 -21.68
C ASN A 107 -5.48 20.23 -20.72
N LEU A 108 -4.27 20.50 -21.22
CA LEU A 108 -3.17 21.04 -20.41
C LEU A 108 -3.45 22.44 -19.86
N GLU A 109 -4.14 23.29 -20.61
CA GLU A 109 -4.49 24.65 -20.16
C GLU A 109 -5.40 24.63 -18.93
N LYS A 110 -6.32 23.65 -18.87
CA LYS A 110 -7.17 23.43 -17.69
C LYS A 110 -6.41 22.85 -16.50
N ILE A 111 -5.37 22.04 -16.74
CA ILE A 111 -4.62 21.36 -15.68
C ILE A 111 -3.62 22.30 -15.00
N VAL A 112 -2.97 23.19 -15.76
CA VAL A 112 -1.91 24.08 -15.25
C VAL A 112 -2.46 25.31 -14.50
N ARG A 113 -3.75 25.62 -14.65
CA ARG A 113 -4.42 26.78 -14.03
C ARG A 113 -4.77 26.58 -12.56
#